data_AF-A0A561SMT6-F1
#
_entry.id   AF-A0A561SMT6-F1
#
_cell.length_a   1.000
_cell.length_b   1.000
_cell.length_c   1.000
_cell.angle_alpha   90.00
_cell.angle_beta   90.00
_cell.angle_gamma   90.00
#
_symmetry.space_group_name_H-M   'P 1'
#
loop_
_entity.id
_entity.type
_entity.pdbx_description
1 polymer ?
#
loop_
_entity_poly.entity_id
_entity_poly.type
_entity_poly.pdbx_seq_one_letter_code
_entity_poly.pdbx_strand_id
1 'polypeptide(L)'
;MSVRRRPADIRRTAQLVGHITDEPGDVRVDSGAAPVRGNAEQWAAVLSRLAVEQPFTSFVFWPEQQTADQVVRFGRDVAPLVGRAVSGARPL
;
A
#
# COMPACT_ATOMS: atom_id res chain seq x y z
N MET A 1 28.78 20.59 14.17
CA MET A 1 28.03 19.44 14.72
C MET A 1 27.09 18.94 13.64
N SER A 2 27.36 17.77 13.03
CA SER A 2 26.50 17.25 11.96
C SER A 2 25.36 16.44 12.57
N VAL A 3 24.12 16.89 12.36
CA VAL A 3 22.92 16.12 12.69
C VAL A 3 22.79 15.02 11.63
N ARG A 4 23.16 13.78 11.96
CA ARG A 4 22.97 12.62 11.08
C ARG A 4 21.82 11.77 11.61
N ARG A 5 20.73 11.66 10.84
CA ARG A 5 19.69 10.65 11.12
C ARG A 5 20.28 9.26 10.88
N ARG A 6 19.97 8.28 11.73
CA ARG A 6 20.38 6.89 11.45
C ARG A 6 19.55 6.40 10.26
N PRO A 7 20.11 5.62 9.31
CA PRO A 7 19.35 5.11 8.17
C PRO A 7 18.08 4.35 8.59
N ALA A 8 18.11 3.66 9.74
CA ALA A 8 16.96 2.98 10.32
C ALA A 8 15.82 3.92 10.78
N ASP A 9 16.12 5.20 11.02
CA ASP A 9 15.12 6.22 11.40
C ASP A 9 14.42 6.82 10.16
N ILE A 10 14.83 6.43 8.94
CA ILE A 10 14.22 6.90 7.69
C ILE A 10 12.99 6.06 7.39
N ARG A 11 11.80 6.64 7.57
CA ARG A 11 10.54 6.08 7.07
C ARG A 11 10.49 6.27 5.56
N ARG A 12 10.42 5.18 4.82
CA ARG A 12 10.17 5.23 3.38
C ARG A 12 8.68 5.12 3.13
N THR A 13 8.19 6.01 2.28
CA THR A 13 6.77 6.15 1.93
C THR A 13 6.61 5.93 0.44
N ALA A 14 5.64 5.10 0.05
CA ALA A 14 5.22 4.96 -1.33
C ALA A 14 3.84 5.59 -1.52
N GLN A 15 3.67 6.32 -2.62
CA GLN A 15 2.36 6.76 -3.07
C GLN A 15 1.88 5.82 -4.16
N LEU A 16 0.66 5.30 -4.03
CA LEU A 16 0.05 4.45 -5.04
C LEU A 16 -1.20 5.13 -5.56
N VAL A 17 -1.24 5.35 -6.87
CA VAL A 17 -2.43 5.82 -7.57
C VAL A 17 -3.31 4.62 -7.89
N GLY A 18 -4.63 4.76 -7.79
CA GLY A 18 -5.52 3.73 -8.31
C GLY A 18 -6.98 3.79 -7.87
N HIS A 19 -7.69 2.70 -8.11
CA HIS A 19 -9.10 2.56 -7.81
C HIS A 19 -9.39 1.19 -7.19
N ILE A 20 -10.14 1.18 -6.08
CA ILE A 20 -10.60 -0.04 -5.43
C ILE A 20 -11.95 -0.44 -6.04
N THR A 21 -11.93 -1.53 -6.80
CA THR A 21 -13.11 -2.11 -7.47
C THR A 21 -13.78 -3.14 -6.59
N ASP A 22 -15.02 -3.52 -6.93
CA ASP A 22 -15.70 -4.63 -6.25
C ASP A 22 -15.18 -5.99 -6.75
N GLU A 23 -14.95 -6.10 -8.06
CA GLU A 23 -14.44 -7.31 -8.71
C GLU A 23 -12.91 -7.29 -8.88
N PRO A 24 -12.25 -8.46 -8.96
CA PRO A 24 -10.84 -8.54 -9.30
C PRO A 24 -10.52 -7.86 -10.64
N GLY A 25 -9.41 -7.14 -10.69
CA GLY A 25 -8.86 -6.53 -11.90
C GLY A 25 -7.55 -7.17 -12.36
N ASP A 26 -7.02 -6.69 -13.48
CA ASP A 26 -5.66 -7.05 -13.95
C ASP A 26 -4.64 -6.12 -13.29
N VAL A 27 -4.14 -6.52 -12.12
CA VAL A 27 -3.19 -5.72 -11.32
C VAL A 27 -1.76 -6.01 -11.76
N ARG A 28 -1.16 -5.05 -12.47
CA ARG A 28 0.29 -5.01 -12.76
C ARG A 28 0.91 -3.79 -12.10
N VAL A 29 1.93 -4.01 -11.28
CA VAL A 29 2.75 -2.95 -10.67
C VAL A 29 4.12 -3.00 -11.33
N ASP A 30 4.15 -2.66 -12.62
CA ASP A 30 5.34 -2.69 -13.48
C ASP A 30 6.09 -1.35 -13.46
N SER A 31 5.39 -0.25 -13.22
CA SER A 31 5.92 1.10 -13.12
C SER A 31 5.19 1.90 -12.03
N GLY A 32 5.90 2.81 -11.36
CA GLY A 32 5.34 3.60 -10.26
C GLY A 32 4.23 4.59 -10.67
N ALA A 33 4.04 4.82 -11.96
CA ALA A 33 3.00 5.72 -12.48
C ALA A 33 1.72 4.98 -12.93
N ALA A 34 1.76 3.65 -13.06
CA ALA A 34 0.61 2.88 -13.47
C ALA A 34 -0.42 2.78 -12.32
N PRO A 35 -1.69 3.13 -12.53
CA PRO A 35 -2.71 3.03 -11.51
C PRO A 35 -3.05 1.57 -11.19
N VAL A 36 -3.12 1.23 -9.91
CA VAL A 36 -3.61 -0.07 -9.45
C VAL A 36 -5.13 -0.09 -9.53
N ARG A 37 -5.70 -1.02 -10.30
CA ARG A 37 -7.16 -1.21 -10.38
C ARG A 37 -7.50 -2.65 -10.07
N GLY A 38 -8.13 -2.86 -8.93
CA GLY A 38 -8.45 -4.20 -8.43
C GLY A 38 -9.22 -4.13 -7.13
N ASN A 39 -9.64 -5.30 -6.66
CA ASN A 39 -10.39 -5.40 -5.42
C ASN A 39 -9.51 -5.24 -4.18
N ALA A 40 -10.13 -5.27 -3.00
CA ALA A 40 -9.44 -5.01 -1.74
C ALA A 40 -8.31 -6.02 -1.46
N GLU A 41 -8.50 -7.29 -1.81
CA GLU A 41 -7.50 -8.35 -1.64
C GLU A 41 -6.28 -8.12 -2.52
N GLN A 42 -6.49 -7.74 -3.79
CA GLN A 42 -5.40 -7.45 -4.72
C GLN A 42 -4.62 -6.20 -4.28
N TRP A 43 -5.30 -5.15 -3.82
CA TRP A 43 -4.66 -3.99 -3.21
C TRP A 43 -3.83 -4.37 -1.98
N ALA A 44 -4.40 -5.19 -1.10
CA ALA A 44 -3.70 -5.64 0.10
C ALA A 44 -2.45 -6.49 -0.25
N ALA A 45 -2.54 -7.34 -1.28
CA ALA A 45 -1.42 -8.13 -1.76
C ALA A 45 -0.28 -7.23 -2.28
N VAL A 46 -0.59 -6.21 -3.09
CA VAL A 46 0.40 -5.23 -3.58
C VAL A 46 1.11 -4.53 -2.42
N LEU A 47 0.34 -3.96 -1.48
CA LEU A 47 0.91 -3.19 -0.38
C LEU A 47 1.71 -4.06 0.58
N SER A 48 1.24 -5.27 0.88
CA SER A 48 1.94 -6.21 1.76
C SER A 48 3.25 -6.66 1.12
N ARG A 49 3.25 -6.93 -0.19
CA ARG A 49 4.47 -7.24 -0.94
C ARG A 49 5.48 -6.10 -0.86
N LEU A 50 5.04 -4.86 -1.09
CA LEU A 50 5.90 -3.68 -0.93
C LEU A 50 6.41 -3.49 0.51
N ALA A 51 5.63 -3.86 1.52
CA ALA A 51 6.02 -3.73 2.92
C ALA A 51 7.03 -4.80 3.38
N VAL A 52 6.97 -6.00 2.78
CA VAL A 52 7.81 -7.14 3.16
C VAL A 52 9.07 -7.23 2.30
N GLU A 53 8.94 -7.05 0.99
CA GLU A 53 10.05 -7.21 0.04
C GLU A 53 10.85 -5.92 -0.16
N GLN A 54 10.22 -4.77 0.10
CA GLN A 54 10.85 -3.46 -0.06
C GLN A 54 10.82 -2.71 1.27
N PRO A 55 11.72 -1.74 1.47
CA PRO A 55 11.83 -1.09 2.77
C PRO A 55 10.77 0.01 2.99
N PHE A 56 9.63 -0.07 2.32
CA PHE A 56 8.51 0.85 2.52
C PHE A 56 7.77 0.51 3.81
N THR A 57 7.50 1.53 4.61
CA THR A 57 6.86 1.39 5.92
C THR A 57 5.58 2.20 6.05
N SER A 58 5.26 2.97 5.01
CA SER A 58 4.11 3.86 4.97
C SER A 58 3.61 3.97 3.53
N PHE A 59 2.30 4.03 3.36
CA PHE A 59 1.67 4.06 2.05
C PHE A 59 0.66 5.21 2.02
N VAL A 60 0.70 5.98 0.94
CA VAL A 60 -0.29 7.00 0.61
C VAL A 60 -1.17 6.43 -0.49
N PHE A 61 -2.44 6.19 -0.17
CA PHE A 61 -3.44 5.89 -1.18
C PHE A 61 -3.85 7.18 -1.88
N TRP A 62 -3.69 7.23 -3.20
CA TRP A 62 -4.09 8.34 -4.04
C TRP A 62 -5.18 7.86 -5.01
N PRO A 63 -6.46 8.05 -4.69
CA PRO A 63 -7.51 7.53 -5.54
C PRO A 63 -7.56 8.28 -6.88
N GLU A 64 -7.78 7.56 -7.98
CA GLU A 64 -8.00 8.17 -9.30
C GLU A 64 -9.19 9.13 -9.30
N GLN A 65 -10.19 8.84 -8.46
CA GLN A 65 -11.30 9.73 -8.14
C GLN A 65 -11.31 10.02 -6.64
N GLN A 66 -11.11 11.29 -6.28
CA GLN A 66 -11.05 11.74 -4.89
C GLN A 66 -12.44 11.77 -4.23
N THR A 67 -13.01 10.59 -3.99
CA THR A 67 -14.30 10.41 -3.34
C THR A 67 -14.12 9.89 -1.91
N ALA A 68 -15.05 10.25 -1.03
CA ALA A 68 -15.07 9.73 0.34
C ALA A 68 -15.18 8.19 0.36
N ASP A 69 -15.95 7.60 -0.57
CA ASP A 69 -16.15 6.16 -0.67
C ASP A 69 -14.83 5.40 -0.90
N GLN A 70 -13.92 5.90 -1.74
CA GLN A 70 -12.62 5.27 -1.96
C GLN A 70 -11.76 5.32 -0.70
N VAL A 71 -11.79 6.43 0.05
CA VAL A 71 -11.08 6.54 1.34
C VAL A 71 -11.66 5.56 2.38
N VAL A 72 -12.98 5.46 2.45
CA VAL A 72 -13.66 4.51 3.34
C VAL A 72 -13.32 3.08 2.98
N ARG A 73 -13.38 2.69 1.69
CA ARG A 73 -12.99 1.35 1.21
C ARG A 73 -11.53 1.04 1.55
N PHE A 74 -10.62 1.99 1.35
CA PHE A 74 -9.22 1.80 1.71
C PHE A 74 -9.03 1.52 3.21
N GLY A 75 -9.66 2.34 4.07
CA GLY A 75 -9.54 2.20 5.52
C GLY A 75 -10.25 0.97 6.08
N ARG A 76 -11.41 0.62 5.53
CA ARG A 76 -12.27 -0.48 6.01
C ARG A 76 -11.85 -1.84 5.47
N ASP A 77 -11.53 -1.91 4.18
CA ASP A 77 -11.41 -3.19 3.47
C ASP A 77 -9.94 -3.53 3.17
N VAL A 78 -9.11 -2.55 2.80
CA VAL A 78 -7.71 -2.79 2.41
C VAL A 78 -6.75 -2.79 3.62
N ALA A 79 -6.76 -1.72 4.42
CA ALA A 79 -5.77 -1.53 5.48
C ALA A 79 -5.72 -2.68 6.53
N PRO A 80 -6.86 -3.23 6.98
CA PRO A 80 -6.85 -4.36 7.91
C PRO A 80 -6.25 -5.63 7.29
N LEU A 81 -6.48 -5.89 6.00
CA LEU A 81 -5.93 -7.05 5.29
C LEU A 81 -4.39 -6.95 5.19
N VAL A 82 -3.87 -5.76 4.88
CA VAL A 82 -2.42 -5.51 4.87
C VAL A 82 -1.81 -5.76 6.25
N GLY A 83 -2.44 -5.25 7.31
CA GLY A 83 -1.97 -5.43 8.68
C GLY A 83 -1.86 -6.91 9.07
N ARG A 84 -2.86 -7.73 8.70
CA ARG A 84 -2.86 -9.18 8.93
C ARG A 84 -1.75 -9.88 8.14
N ALA A 85 -1.61 -9.57 6.86
CA ALA A 85 -0.60 -10.19 6.00
C ALA A 85 0.83 -9.90 6.47
N VAL A 86 1.13 -8.64 6.83
CA VAL A 86 2.47 -8.25 7.32
C VAL A 86 2.77 -8.86 8.70
N SER A 87 1.77 -8.91 9.59
CA SER A 87 1.96 -9.52 10.92
C SER A 87 2.21 -11.02 10.84
N GLY A 88 1.57 -11.72 9.90
CA GLY A 88 1.82 -13.15 9.66
C GLY A 88 3.16 -13.44 8.97
N ALA A 89 3.75 -12.47 8.26
CA ALA A 89 5.02 -12.63 7.55
C ALA A 89 6.27 -12.35 8.40
N ARG A 90 6.13 -11.67 9.54
CA ARG A 90 7.27 -11.35 10.43
C ARG A 90 7.51 -12.53 11.39
N PRO A 91 8.71 -13.15 11.41
CA PRO A 91 9.04 -14.14 12.43
C PRO A 91 9.05 -13.47 13.82
N LEU A 92 8.55 -14.17 14.84
CA LEU A 92 8.60 -13.77 16.25
C LEU A 92 10.04 -13.52 16.73
#